data_AF-A0A0C1RCC3-F1
#
_entry.id   AF-A0A0C1RCC3-F1
#
_cell.length_a   1.000
_cell.length_b   1.000
_cell.length_c   1.000
_cell.angle_alpha   90.00
_cell.angle_beta   90.00
_cell.angle_gamma   90.00
#
_symmetry.space_group_name_H-M   'P 1'
#
loop_
_entity.id
_entity.type
_entity.pdbx_description
1 polymer ?
#
loop_
_entity_poly.entity_id
_entity_poly.type
_entity_poly.pdbx_seq_one_letter_code
_entity_poly.pdbx_strand_id
1 'polypeptide(L)'
;MAIRLHSYISSGKRYIQVESQPSHITGVFRRLMHLENTQDIKNVCFESEEDGTITFYQAAKAAEFADSGIWTYLVYECPEDEERAFLDLSISTSATPVLQLLTGQKLVQETVDIDEYLKYHSLQDEYLEIQLPKQWKTPEGKAIANLLLEEQKAFQLSSVFAEHTGMEYMKAVLNGFIEAAKKILEQGGTLRDFELAQYEVLTKIKSDDMANLILEYNDYRIWQSALPSQSKAVEYAFHKALTLIGYANG
;
A
#
# COMPACT_ATOMS: atom_id res chain seq x y z
N MET A 1 -2.58 -18.29 31.62
CA MET A 1 -1.28 -18.05 32.27
C MET A 1 -0.52 -17.07 31.42
N ALA A 2 -0.12 -15.91 31.96
CA ALA A 2 0.51 -14.88 31.13
C ALA A 2 1.82 -15.39 30.50
N ILE A 3 1.97 -15.17 29.19
CA ILE A 3 3.22 -15.42 28.47
C ILE A 3 4.07 -14.16 28.49
N ARG A 4 5.39 -14.35 28.63
CA ARG A 4 6.36 -13.28 28.46
C ARG A 4 6.97 -13.43 27.08
N LEU A 5 6.69 -12.48 26.20
CA LEU A 5 7.24 -12.42 24.85
C LEU A 5 8.10 -11.16 24.76
N HIS A 6 9.40 -11.34 24.54
CA HIS A 6 10.40 -10.27 24.58
C HIS A 6 10.34 -9.51 25.92
N SER A 7 10.16 -8.19 25.87
CA SER A 7 10.02 -7.34 27.04
C SER A 7 8.56 -7.11 27.48
N TYR A 8 7.61 -7.87 26.92
CA TYR A 8 6.17 -7.71 27.16
C TYR A 8 5.56 -8.95 27.82
N ILE A 9 4.53 -8.73 28.63
CA ILE A 9 3.75 -9.79 29.28
C ILE A 9 2.32 -9.66 28.77
N SER A 10 1.73 -10.76 28.30
CA SER A 10 0.35 -10.81 27.82
C SER A 10 -0.36 -12.09 28.27
N SER A 11 -1.68 -12.00 28.44
CA SER A 11 -2.55 -13.13 28.74
C SER A 11 -3.67 -13.20 27.70
N GLY A 12 -4.27 -14.38 27.53
CA GLY A 12 -5.34 -14.60 26.57
C GLY A 12 -4.94 -14.45 25.10
N LYS A 13 -3.65 -14.50 24.76
CA LYS A 13 -3.16 -14.29 23.38
C LYS A 13 -2.29 -15.42 22.86
N ARG A 14 -2.43 -15.72 21.57
CA ARG A 14 -1.54 -16.55 20.76
C ARG A 14 -0.81 -15.71 19.74
N TYR A 15 0.48 -16.00 19.57
CA TYR A 15 1.37 -15.29 18.66
C TYR A 15 1.91 -16.24 17.62
N ILE A 16 1.75 -15.92 16.35
CA ILE A 16 2.35 -16.67 15.25
C ILE A 16 3.36 -15.74 14.58
N GLN A 17 4.65 -16.11 14.62
CA GLN A 17 5.69 -15.30 14.01
C GLN A 17 5.51 -15.24 12.50
N VAL A 18 5.61 -14.03 11.96
CA VAL A 18 5.52 -13.76 10.52
C VAL A 18 6.65 -12.84 10.09
N GLU A 19 6.95 -12.82 8.79
CA GLU A 19 8.01 -11.98 8.23
C GLU A 19 7.67 -10.50 8.46
N SER A 20 8.67 -9.72 8.88
CA SER A 20 8.47 -8.29 9.12
C SER A 20 8.39 -7.56 7.77
N GLN A 21 7.22 -6.99 7.47
CA GLN A 21 7.01 -6.19 6.28
C GLN A 21 7.64 -4.79 6.43
N PRO A 22 7.94 -4.08 5.33
CA PRO A 22 8.49 -2.73 5.39
C PRO A 22 7.65 -1.76 6.23
N SER A 23 6.31 -1.86 6.15
CA SER A 23 5.37 -1.06 6.95
C SER A 23 5.54 -1.27 8.46
N HIS A 24 5.85 -2.50 8.89
CA HIS A 24 6.11 -2.83 10.29
C HIS A 24 7.38 -2.13 10.78
N ILE A 25 8.43 -2.18 9.96
CA ILE A 25 9.74 -1.62 10.27
C ILE A 25 9.64 -0.08 10.34
N THR A 26 8.98 0.55 9.38
CA THR A 26 8.77 2.01 9.40
C THR A 26 7.83 2.43 10.52
N GLY A 27 6.83 1.62 10.87
CA GLY A 27 5.97 1.82 12.04
C GLY A 27 6.75 1.85 13.35
N VAL A 28 7.65 0.86 13.57
CA VAL A 28 8.58 0.84 14.70
C VAL A 28 9.49 2.06 14.69
N PHE A 29 10.07 2.41 13.54
CA PHE A 29 10.95 3.57 13.42
C PHE A 29 10.26 4.87 13.80
N ARG A 30 9.03 5.11 13.32
CA ARG A 30 8.24 6.28 13.72
C ARG A 30 8.02 6.32 15.23
N ARG A 31 7.68 5.19 15.84
CA ARG A 31 7.53 5.09 17.30
C ARG A 31 8.82 5.44 18.03
N LEU A 32 9.97 4.98 17.53
CA LEU A 32 11.29 5.34 18.08
C LEU A 32 11.57 6.84 18.00
N MET A 33 11.26 7.48 16.87
CA MET A 33 11.47 8.92 16.67
C MET A 33 10.61 9.80 17.60
N HIS A 34 9.45 9.31 18.05
CA HIS A 34 8.57 10.03 18.97
C HIS A 34 8.97 9.89 20.45
N LEU A 35 9.98 9.08 20.79
CA LEU A 35 10.48 8.97 22.16
C LEU A 35 11.45 10.11 22.45
N GLU A 36 10.97 11.16 23.12
CA GLU A 36 11.69 12.42 23.37
C GLU A 36 12.95 12.33 24.28
N ASN A 37 13.37 11.14 24.74
CA ASN A 37 14.54 10.98 25.63
C ASN A 37 15.45 9.81 25.23
N THR A 38 16.56 10.14 24.60
CA THR A 38 17.53 9.26 23.91
C THR A 38 18.52 8.53 24.81
N GLN A 39 18.23 8.32 26.09
CA GLN A 39 19.08 7.50 26.97
C GLN A 39 18.58 6.07 27.19
N ASP A 40 17.35 5.75 26.79
CA ASP A 40 16.71 4.45 27.06
C ASP A 40 15.95 3.89 25.85
N ILE A 41 16.58 3.83 24.66
CA ILE A 41 16.06 2.98 23.58
C ILE A 41 16.25 1.52 24.02
N LYS A 42 15.28 0.97 24.76
CA LYS A 42 15.38 -0.42 25.22
C LYS A 42 14.42 -1.33 24.47
N ASN A 43 13.18 -0.94 24.22
CA ASN A 43 12.22 -1.70 23.41
C ASN A 43 11.10 -0.82 22.87
N VAL A 44 10.55 -1.15 21.71
CA VAL A 44 9.36 -0.51 21.14
C VAL A 44 8.43 -1.58 20.58
N CYS A 45 7.12 -1.36 20.67
CA CYS A 45 6.14 -2.14 19.93
C CYS A 45 5.34 -1.24 18.98
N PHE A 46 4.96 -1.79 17.85
CA PHE A 46 4.08 -1.18 16.85
C PHE A 46 2.98 -2.17 16.52
N GLU A 47 1.73 -1.72 16.61
CA GLU A 47 0.55 -2.51 16.28
C GLU A 47 0.01 -2.03 14.93
N SER A 48 -0.21 -2.97 14.01
CA SER A 48 -0.77 -2.74 12.69
C SER A 48 -2.19 -3.29 12.66
N GLU A 49 -3.19 -2.40 12.67
CA GLU A 49 -4.60 -2.79 12.59
C GLU A 49 -4.95 -3.38 11.22
N GLU A 50 -4.27 -2.97 10.15
CA GLU A 50 -4.55 -3.40 8.77
C GLU A 50 -4.40 -4.91 8.59
N ASP A 51 -3.38 -5.50 9.20
CA ASP A 51 -3.07 -6.93 9.11
C ASP A 51 -3.12 -7.67 10.45
N GLY A 52 -3.56 -6.99 11.52
CA GLY A 52 -3.71 -7.57 12.85
C GLY A 52 -2.40 -8.03 13.47
N THR A 53 -1.28 -7.42 13.09
CA THR A 53 0.05 -7.80 13.57
C THR A 53 0.58 -6.88 14.65
N ILE A 54 1.46 -7.42 15.49
CA ILE A 54 2.26 -6.65 16.45
C ILE A 54 3.73 -6.89 16.18
N THR A 55 4.47 -5.80 16.02
CA THR A 55 5.91 -5.80 15.77
C THR A 55 6.66 -5.30 16.98
N PHE A 56 7.57 -6.11 17.48
CA PHE A 56 8.43 -5.80 18.62
C PHE A 56 9.84 -5.51 18.14
N TYR A 57 10.43 -4.44 18.64
CA TYR A 57 11.84 -4.12 18.47
C TYR A 57 12.51 -4.10 19.84
N GLN A 58 13.65 -4.79 19.94
CA GLN A 58 14.51 -4.80 21.11
C GLN A 58 15.91 -4.34 20.71
N ALA A 59 16.41 -3.31 21.40
CA ALA A 59 17.77 -2.82 21.17
C ALA A 59 18.79 -3.70 21.90
N ALA A 60 20.01 -3.77 21.36
CA ALA A 60 21.10 -4.50 22.01
C ALA A 60 21.41 -3.86 23.37
N LYS A 61 21.48 -4.68 24.43
CA LYS A 61 22.11 -4.23 25.67
C LYS A 61 23.62 -4.21 25.44
N ALA A 62 24.30 -3.19 25.96
CA ALA A 62 25.74 -2.98 25.77
C ALA A 62 26.66 -4.17 26.15
N ALA A 63 26.15 -5.15 26.91
CA ALA A 63 26.89 -6.34 27.35
C ALA A 63 26.56 -7.63 26.56
N GLU A 64 25.44 -7.68 25.85
CA GLU A 64 24.92 -8.89 25.21
C GLU A 64 24.30 -8.51 23.85
N PHE A 65 25.11 -8.52 22.78
CA PHE A 65 24.67 -8.27 21.41
C PHE A 65 23.63 -9.29 20.90
N ALA A 66 23.43 -10.40 21.63
CA ALA A 66 22.58 -11.53 21.24
C ALA A 66 21.06 -11.25 21.29
N ASP A 67 20.64 -10.17 21.96
CA ASP A 67 19.23 -9.92 22.28
C ASP A 67 18.57 -8.83 21.41
N SER A 68 19.27 -8.30 20.41
CA SER A 68 18.69 -7.26 19.53
C SER A 68 17.99 -7.86 18.33
N GLY A 69 16.84 -7.31 18.00
CA GLY A 69 16.06 -7.81 16.88
C GLY A 69 14.73 -7.13 16.69
N ILE A 70 14.07 -7.55 15.62
CA ILE A 70 12.70 -7.21 15.31
C ILE A 70 11.89 -8.49 15.09
N TRP A 71 10.70 -8.56 15.66
CA TRP A 71 9.82 -9.71 15.54
C TRP A 71 8.39 -9.24 15.29
N THR A 72 7.81 -9.70 14.20
CA THR A 72 6.40 -9.48 13.89
C THR A 72 5.60 -10.73 14.22
N TYR A 73 4.44 -10.56 14.84
CA TYR A 73 3.52 -11.64 15.13
C TYR A 73 2.11 -11.30 14.68
N LEU A 74 1.44 -12.27 14.08
CA LEU A 74 -0.01 -12.27 13.98
C LEU A 74 -0.59 -12.68 15.34
N VAL A 75 -1.57 -11.92 15.83
CA VAL A 75 -2.09 -12.06 17.19
C VAL A 75 -3.54 -12.53 17.19
N TYR A 76 -3.81 -13.60 17.95
CA TYR A 76 -5.14 -14.14 18.13
C TYR A 76 -5.52 -14.18 19.61
N GLU A 77 -6.78 -13.88 19.90
CA GLU A 77 -7.35 -14.12 21.22
C GLU A 77 -7.53 -15.63 21.46
N CYS A 78 -7.28 -16.06 22.70
CA CYS A 78 -7.46 -17.43 23.16
C CYS A 78 -7.89 -17.45 24.64
N PRO A 79 -8.47 -18.55 25.13
CA PRO A 79 -8.74 -18.71 26.55
C PRO A 79 -7.48 -18.55 27.40
N GLU A 80 -7.67 -18.13 28.65
CA GLU A 80 -6.58 -18.18 29.62
C GLU A 80 -6.07 -19.61 29.77
N ASP A 81 -4.74 -19.75 29.89
CA ASP A 81 -3.98 -21.01 29.94
C ASP A 81 -3.74 -21.69 28.58
N GLU A 82 -4.24 -21.10 27.49
CA GLU A 82 -3.98 -21.55 26.12
C GLU A 82 -2.99 -20.64 25.35
N GLU A 83 -2.36 -19.69 26.05
CA GLU A 83 -1.41 -18.74 25.48
C GLU A 83 -0.16 -19.46 24.95
N ARG A 84 0.26 -19.12 23.73
CA ARG A 84 1.43 -19.74 23.09
C ARG A 84 2.04 -18.83 22.03
N ALA A 85 3.36 -18.87 21.91
CA ALA A 85 4.09 -18.28 20.79
C ALA A 85 4.62 -19.38 19.86
N PHE A 86 4.33 -19.27 18.57
CA PHE A 86 4.86 -20.13 17.51
C PHE A 86 5.95 -19.34 16.78
N LEU A 87 7.19 -19.81 16.92
CA LEU A 87 8.36 -19.17 16.33
C LEU A 87 8.78 -19.91 15.07
N ASP A 88 9.17 -19.16 14.05
CA ASP A 88 9.77 -19.68 12.83
C ASP A 88 11.21 -19.18 12.75
N LEU A 89 12.15 -20.11 12.90
CA LEU A 89 13.58 -19.81 12.92
C LEU A 89 14.13 -19.46 11.52
N SER A 90 13.34 -19.67 10.46
CA SER A 90 13.72 -19.26 9.10
C SER A 90 13.48 -17.77 8.84
N ILE A 91 12.65 -17.12 9.66
CA ILE A 91 12.32 -15.70 9.56
C ILE A 91 13.47 -14.87 10.11
N SER A 92 13.89 -13.87 9.34
CA SER A 92 14.93 -12.94 9.78
C SER A 92 14.42 -12.04 10.90
N THR A 93 15.12 -12.04 12.03
CA THR A 93 14.81 -11.14 13.16
C THR A 93 15.80 -9.99 13.26
N SER A 94 16.52 -9.71 12.17
CA SER A 94 17.59 -8.71 12.16
C SER A 94 17.06 -7.29 12.40
N ALA A 95 17.67 -6.58 13.35
CA ALA A 95 17.42 -5.16 13.59
C ALA A 95 18.02 -4.22 12.52
N THR A 96 18.82 -4.75 11.58
CA THR A 96 19.53 -3.93 10.57
C THR A 96 18.63 -2.94 9.83
N PRO A 97 17.42 -3.29 9.36
CA PRO A 97 16.54 -2.33 8.69
C PRO A 97 16.18 -1.12 9.56
N VAL A 98 15.87 -1.33 10.84
CA VAL A 98 15.58 -0.23 11.79
C VAL A 98 16.83 0.65 11.98
N LEU A 99 18.01 0.03 12.09
CA LEU A 99 19.28 0.75 12.21
C LEU A 99 19.59 1.58 10.95
N GLN A 100 19.30 1.07 9.76
CA GLN A 100 19.44 1.84 8.51
C GLN A 100 18.59 3.11 8.53
N LEU A 101 17.31 3.00 8.94
CA LEU A 101 16.43 4.15 9.10
C LEU A 101 16.97 5.16 10.12
N LEU A 102 17.48 4.69 11.27
CA LEU A 102 18.09 5.54 12.30
C LEU A 102 19.34 6.28 11.80
N THR A 103 20.04 5.75 10.80
CA THR A 103 21.17 6.42 10.13
C THR A 103 20.74 7.33 8.98
N GLY A 104 19.44 7.51 8.75
CA GLY A 104 18.86 8.35 7.70
C GLY A 104 18.80 7.70 6.32
N GLN A 105 19.07 6.39 6.21
CA GLN A 105 18.89 5.64 4.96
C GLN A 105 17.42 5.27 4.78
N LYS A 106 16.96 5.14 3.54
CA LYS A 106 15.64 4.57 3.22
C LYS A 106 15.74 3.06 3.10
N LEU A 107 14.64 2.36 3.41
CA LEU A 107 14.53 0.93 3.13
C LEU A 107 14.21 0.73 1.65
N VAL A 108 15.12 0.04 0.96
CA VAL A 108 14.89 -0.33 -0.44
C VAL A 108 13.95 -1.54 -0.47
N GLN A 109 12.80 -1.37 -1.10
CA GLN A 109 11.82 -2.44 -1.32
C GLN A 109 11.73 -2.76 -2.81
N GLU A 110 12.35 -3.87 -3.23
CA GLU A 110 12.13 -4.42 -4.57
C GLU A 110 10.81 -5.19 -4.57
N THR A 111 9.86 -4.73 -5.38
CA THR A 111 8.52 -5.33 -5.46
C THR A 111 8.50 -6.57 -6.35
N VAL A 112 7.62 -7.51 -6.01
CA VAL A 112 7.44 -8.78 -6.73
C VAL A 112 6.67 -8.54 -8.04
N ASP A 113 5.68 -7.66 -8.01
CA ASP A 113 4.86 -7.28 -9.15
C ASP A 113 4.42 -5.82 -9.11
N ILE A 114 3.66 -5.41 -10.13
CA ILE A 114 3.17 -4.05 -10.27
C ILE A 114 2.06 -3.73 -9.26
N ASP A 115 1.31 -4.73 -8.80
CA ASP A 115 0.23 -4.56 -7.84
C ASP A 115 0.82 -4.17 -6.47
N GLU A 116 1.88 -4.85 -6.05
CA GLU A 116 2.65 -4.52 -4.85
C GLU A 116 3.36 -3.16 -4.97
N TYR A 117 3.91 -2.84 -6.16
CA TYR A 117 4.49 -1.52 -6.45
C TYR A 117 3.50 -0.37 -6.23
N LEU A 118 2.30 -0.50 -6.81
CA LEU A 118 1.23 0.50 -6.65
C LEU A 118 0.74 0.55 -5.20
N LYS A 119 0.61 -0.60 -4.52
CA LYS A 119 0.23 -0.66 -3.10
C LYS A 119 1.21 0.13 -2.25
N TYR A 120 2.52 -0.14 -2.32
CA TYR A 120 3.47 0.59 -1.48
C TYR A 120 3.52 2.08 -1.79
N HIS A 121 3.39 2.47 -3.07
CA HIS A 121 3.36 3.88 -3.42
C HIS A 121 2.12 4.60 -2.88
N SER A 122 0.99 3.91 -2.78
CA SER A 122 -0.23 4.47 -2.18
C SER A 122 -0.10 4.76 -0.69
N LEU A 123 0.82 4.09 0.02
CA LEU A 123 1.09 4.35 1.44
C LEU A 123 1.89 5.65 1.66
N GLN A 124 2.49 6.22 0.61
CA GLN A 124 3.29 7.46 0.66
C GLN A 124 4.34 7.48 1.79
N ASP A 125 4.95 6.33 2.08
CA ASP A 125 5.91 6.20 3.15
C ASP A 125 7.26 6.82 2.77
N GLU A 126 7.62 7.95 3.39
CA GLU A 126 8.88 8.66 3.09
C GLU A 126 10.15 7.86 3.39
N TYR A 127 10.04 6.82 4.23
CA TYR A 127 11.14 5.96 4.64
C TYR A 127 11.38 4.77 3.70
N LEU A 128 10.51 4.58 2.71
CA LEU A 128 10.64 3.53 1.71
C LEU A 128 11.19 4.09 0.39
N GLU A 129 12.11 3.36 -0.21
CA GLU A 129 12.52 3.51 -1.60
C GLU A 129 11.97 2.32 -2.39
N ILE A 130 10.81 2.53 -3.01
CA ILE A 130 10.07 1.48 -3.71
C ILE A 130 10.65 1.33 -5.12
N GLN A 131 11.07 0.11 -5.45
CA GLN A 131 11.60 -0.22 -6.75
C GLN A 131 10.65 -1.14 -7.51
N LEU A 132 10.53 -0.89 -8.81
CA LEU A 132 9.76 -1.72 -9.73
C LEU A 132 10.25 -3.17 -9.74
N PRO A 133 9.37 -4.14 -10.03
CA PRO A 133 9.77 -5.52 -10.25
C PRO A 133 10.70 -5.63 -11.48
N LYS A 134 11.59 -6.62 -11.49
CA LYS A 134 12.66 -6.76 -12.50
C LYS A 134 12.16 -6.69 -13.94
N GLN A 135 11.06 -7.37 -14.24
CA GLN A 135 10.41 -7.35 -15.56
C GLN A 135 9.92 -5.95 -16.02
N TRP A 136 9.70 -5.01 -15.11
CA TRP A 136 9.26 -3.64 -15.40
C TRP A 136 10.41 -2.62 -15.40
N LYS A 137 11.66 -3.04 -15.15
CA LYS A 137 12.83 -2.12 -15.07
C LYS A 137 13.29 -1.57 -16.43
N THR A 138 12.56 -1.80 -17.52
CA THR A 138 12.78 -1.22 -18.85
C THR A 138 12.33 0.25 -18.91
N PRO A 139 12.81 1.07 -19.87
CA PRO A 139 12.31 2.43 -20.06
C PRO A 139 10.79 2.49 -20.26
N GLU A 140 10.24 1.57 -21.06
CA GLU A 140 8.80 1.46 -21.33
C GLU A 140 8.03 1.01 -20.09
N GLY A 141 8.53 0.00 -19.37
CA GLY A 141 7.93 -0.48 -18.13
C GLY A 141 7.84 0.61 -17.07
N LYS A 142 8.91 1.41 -16.91
CA LYS A 142 8.92 2.58 -16.04
C LYS A 142 7.89 3.63 -16.44
N ALA A 143 7.78 3.92 -17.73
CA ALA A 143 6.82 4.90 -18.23
C ALA A 143 5.36 4.46 -17.99
N ILE A 144 5.06 3.18 -18.27
CA ILE A 144 3.72 2.61 -18.04
C ILE A 144 3.41 2.55 -16.54
N ALA A 145 4.35 2.14 -15.70
CA ALA A 145 4.15 2.13 -14.25
C ALA A 145 3.89 3.52 -13.69
N ASN A 146 4.60 4.54 -14.18
CA ASN A 146 4.33 5.93 -13.80
C ASN A 146 2.92 6.36 -14.19
N LEU A 147 2.43 5.99 -15.39
CA LEU A 147 1.05 6.28 -15.78
C LEU A 147 0.04 5.58 -14.84
N LEU A 148 0.25 4.31 -14.52
CA LEU A 148 -0.61 3.59 -13.58
C LEU A 148 -0.64 4.26 -12.20
N LEU A 149 0.49 4.77 -11.74
CA LEU A 149 0.59 5.48 -10.47
C LEU A 149 -0.18 6.82 -10.51
N GLU A 150 -0.08 7.58 -11.60
CA GLU A 150 -0.85 8.83 -11.77
C GLU A 150 -2.35 8.56 -11.87
N GLU A 151 -2.77 7.47 -12.52
CA GLU A 151 -4.17 7.01 -12.54
C GLU A 151 -4.66 6.74 -11.11
N GLN A 152 -3.90 6.00 -10.30
CA GLN A 152 -4.25 5.70 -8.91
C GLN A 152 -4.34 6.96 -8.05
N LYS A 153 -3.38 7.88 -8.16
CA LYS A 153 -3.39 9.15 -7.42
C LYS A 153 -4.60 9.99 -7.78
N ALA A 154 -4.95 10.07 -9.07
CA ALA A 154 -6.09 10.85 -9.51
C ALA A 154 -7.42 10.37 -8.91
N PHE A 155 -7.60 9.05 -8.77
CA PHE A 155 -8.77 8.50 -8.08
C PHE A 155 -8.84 8.92 -6.61
N GLN A 156 -7.69 9.01 -5.92
CA GLN A 156 -7.62 9.40 -4.52
C GLN A 156 -7.91 10.89 -4.28
N LEU A 157 -7.84 11.75 -5.31
CA LEU A 157 -8.06 13.19 -5.17
C LEU A 157 -9.53 13.58 -5.02
N SER A 158 -10.46 12.73 -5.47
CA SER A 158 -11.89 13.08 -5.47
C SER A 158 -12.70 12.11 -4.63
N SER A 159 -13.50 12.66 -3.71
CA SER A 159 -14.32 11.89 -2.77
C SER A 159 -15.37 11.02 -3.47
N VAL A 160 -15.79 11.36 -4.69
CA VAL A 160 -16.76 10.57 -5.45
C VAL A 160 -16.25 9.15 -5.74
N PHE A 161 -14.93 8.95 -5.81
CA PHE A 161 -14.34 7.63 -6.01
C PHE A 161 -14.17 6.83 -4.71
N ALA A 162 -14.36 7.45 -3.55
CA ALA A 162 -14.36 6.78 -2.25
C ALA A 162 -15.71 6.12 -1.92
N GLU A 163 -16.78 6.49 -2.63
CA GLU A 163 -18.08 5.83 -2.54
C GLU A 163 -18.04 4.42 -3.11
N HIS A 164 -18.99 3.57 -2.73
CA HIS A 164 -19.02 2.16 -3.14
C HIS A 164 -18.91 1.97 -4.66
N THR A 165 -19.76 2.65 -5.44
CA THR A 165 -19.72 2.59 -6.91
C THR A 165 -18.43 3.18 -7.48
N GLY A 166 -17.88 4.21 -6.84
CA GLY A 166 -16.58 4.79 -7.16
C GLY A 166 -15.42 3.81 -7.00
N MET A 167 -15.41 3.08 -5.87
CA MET A 167 -14.42 2.05 -5.58
C MET A 167 -14.52 0.86 -6.55
N GLU A 168 -15.73 0.43 -6.91
CA GLU A 168 -15.94 -0.62 -7.89
C GLU A 168 -15.42 -0.22 -9.28
N TYR A 169 -15.72 1.01 -9.72
CA TYR A 169 -15.20 1.56 -10.96
C TYR A 169 -13.67 1.62 -10.95
N MET A 170 -13.08 2.22 -9.90
CA MET A 170 -11.63 2.33 -9.73
C MET A 170 -10.96 0.95 -9.81
N LYS A 171 -11.49 -0.04 -9.08
CA LYS A 171 -10.95 -1.41 -9.08
C LYS A 171 -11.02 -2.05 -10.46
N ALA A 172 -12.15 -1.92 -11.16
CA ALA A 172 -12.32 -2.47 -12.50
C ALA A 172 -11.34 -1.83 -13.50
N VAL A 173 -11.17 -0.50 -13.45
CA VAL A 173 -10.23 0.23 -14.29
C VAL A 173 -8.80 -0.18 -14.03
N LEU A 174 -8.34 -0.09 -12.77
CA LEU A 174 -6.95 -0.36 -12.43
C LEU A 174 -6.57 -1.79 -12.78
N ASN A 175 -7.43 -2.78 -12.48
CA ASN A 175 -7.19 -4.16 -12.87
C ASN A 175 -7.09 -4.31 -14.39
N GLY A 176 -8.01 -3.70 -15.15
CA GLY A 176 -7.98 -3.76 -16.61
C GLY A 176 -6.74 -3.10 -17.21
N PHE A 177 -6.31 -1.96 -16.66
CA PHE A 177 -5.07 -1.29 -17.08
C PHE A 177 -3.84 -2.12 -16.73
N ILE A 178 -3.77 -2.71 -15.54
CA ILE A 178 -2.66 -3.57 -15.12
C ILE A 178 -2.55 -4.80 -16.04
N GLU A 179 -3.67 -5.46 -16.37
CA GLU A 179 -3.67 -6.58 -17.31
C GLU A 179 -3.22 -6.18 -18.71
N ALA A 180 -3.72 -5.04 -19.22
CA ALA A 180 -3.30 -4.50 -20.50
C ALA A 180 -1.79 -4.18 -20.52
N ALA A 181 -1.28 -3.56 -19.46
CA ALA A 181 0.13 -3.22 -19.32
C ALA A 181 1.02 -4.47 -19.27
N LYS A 182 0.65 -5.49 -18.48
CA LYS A 182 1.35 -6.79 -18.42
C LYS A 182 1.46 -7.40 -19.82
N LYS A 183 0.34 -7.49 -20.54
CA LYS A 183 0.30 -8.05 -21.90
C LYS A 183 1.17 -7.28 -22.90
N ILE A 184 1.18 -5.95 -22.83
CA ILE A 184 1.94 -5.11 -23.75
C ILE A 184 3.44 -5.25 -23.50
N LEU A 185 3.86 -5.25 -22.23
CA LEU A 185 5.26 -5.43 -21.88
C LEU A 185 5.76 -6.83 -22.24
N GLU A 186 4.95 -7.88 -22.05
CA GLU A 186 5.27 -9.24 -22.48
C GLU A 186 5.48 -9.35 -24.00
N GLN A 187 4.79 -8.52 -24.77
CA GLN A 187 4.91 -8.46 -26.24
C GLN A 187 6.01 -7.51 -26.72
N GLY A 188 6.74 -6.86 -25.81
CA GLY A 188 7.73 -5.83 -26.15
C GLY A 188 7.13 -4.56 -26.77
N GLY A 189 5.85 -4.29 -26.46
CA GLY A 189 5.15 -3.11 -26.92
C GLY A 189 5.60 -1.82 -26.23
N THR A 190 5.04 -0.71 -26.69
CA THR A 190 5.45 0.64 -26.29
C THR A 190 4.43 1.29 -25.35
N LEU A 191 4.82 2.42 -24.74
CA LEU A 191 3.90 3.29 -24.00
C LEU A 191 2.66 3.65 -24.84
N ARG A 192 2.84 3.92 -26.13
CA ARG A 192 1.75 4.31 -27.02
C ARG A 192 0.73 3.19 -27.23
N ASP A 193 1.21 1.95 -27.29
CA ASP A 193 0.32 0.78 -27.38
C ASP A 193 -0.51 0.65 -26.10
N PHE A 194 0.09 0.94 -24.95
CA PHE A 194 -0.62 0.96 -23.67
C PHE A 194 -1.68 2.06 -23.62
N GLU A 195 -1.34 3.26 -24.07
CA GLU A 195 -2.29 4.37 -24.13
C GLU A 195 -3.52 4.09 -25.01
N LEU A 196 -3.34 3.35 -26.11
CA LEU A 196 -4.45 2.90 -26.95
C LEU A 196 -5.28 1.82 -26.25
N ALA A 197 -4.61 0.86 -25.61
CA ALA A 197 -5.28 -0.20 -24.85
C ALA A 197 -6.08 0.33 -23.65
N GLN A 198 -5.66 1.43 -23.02
CA GLN A 198 -6.42 2.08 -21.94
C GLN A 198 -7.83 2.48 -22.43
N TYR A 199 -7.95 3.04 -23.64
CA TYR A 199 -9.25 3.40 -24.19
C TYR A 199 -10.13 2.16 -24.41
N GLU A 200 -9.56 1.08 -24.97
CA GLU A 200 -10.29 -0.18 -25.15
C GLU A 200 -10.79 -0.77 -23.82
N VAL A 201 -9.97 -0.70 -22.77
CA VAL A 201 -10.36 -1.13 -21.42
C VAL A 201 -11.54 -0.28 -20.92
N LEU A 202 -11.44 1.05 -21.00
CA LEU A 202 -12.49 1.96 -20.52
C LEU A 202 -13.83 1.73 -21.22
N THR A 203 -13.83 1.49 -22.53
CA THR A 203 -15.07 1.20 -23.27
C THR A 203 -15.77 -0.10 -22.87
N LYS A 204 -15.05 -1.05 -22.26
CA LYS A 204 -15.60 -2.33 -21.79
C LYS A 204 -16.10 -2.27 -20.35
N ILE A 205 -15.68 -1.25 -19.59
CA ILE A 205 -16.06 -1.09 -18.19
C ILE A 205 -17.43 -0.42 -18.09
N LYS A 206 -18.31 -1.01 -17.27
CA LYS A 206 -19.59 -0.40 -16.91
C LYS A 206 -19.30 0.88 -16.14
N SER A 207 -19.62 2.00 -16.78
CA SER A 207 -19.33 3.36 -16.28
C SER A 207 -20.57 4.22 -16.17
N ASP A 208 -21.76 3.67 -16.49
CA ASP A 208 -23.04 4.37 -16.35
C ASP A 208 -23.37 4.64 -14.89
N ASP A 209 -23.15 3.67 -14.01
CA ASP A 209 -23.38 3.83 -12.56
C ASP A 209 -22.43 4.88 -11.97
N MET A 210 -21.17 4.90 -12.40
CA MET A 210 -20.20 5.94 -12.00
C MET A 210 -20.61 7.33 -12.51
N ALA A 211 -21.07 7.42 -13.76
CA ALA A 211 -21.52 8.68 -14.34
C ALA A 211 -22.76 9.21 -13.62
N ASN A 212 -23.72 8.34 -13.29
CA ASN A 212 -24.90 8.69 -12.49
C ASN A 212 -24.49 9.16 -11.09
N LEU A 213 -23.56 8.48 -10.43
CA LEU A 213 -23.04 8.92 -9.13
C LEU A 213 -22.45 10.33 -9.20
N ILE A 214 -21.65 10.65 -10.23
CA ILE A 214 -21.11 12.00 -10.43
C ILE A 214 -22.23 13.04 -10.57
N LEU A 215 -23.31 12.70 -11.29
CA LEU A 215 -24.46 13.57 -11.47
C LEU A 215 -25.28 13.76 -10.20
N GLU A 216 -25.44 12.70 -9.40
CA GLU A 216 -26.19 12.73 -8.13
C GLU A 216 -25.56 13.70 -7.12
N TYR A 217 -24.22 13.75 -7.06
CA TYR A 217 -23.54 14.74 -6.22
C TYR A 217 -23.82 16.18 -6.65
N ASN A 218 -23.93 16.43 -7.96
CA ASN A 218 -24.20 17.74 -8.57
C ASN A 218 -23.37 18.91 -7.97
N ASP A 219 -22.11 18.65 -7.59
CA ASP A 219 -21.25 19.63 -6.95
C ASP A 219 -20.07 19.99 -7.86
N TYR A 220 -20.03 21.23 -8.34
CA TYR A 220 -18.95 21.75 -9.18
C TYR A 220 -17.56 21.62 -8.55
N ARG A 221 -17.45 21.52 -7.22
CA ARG A 221 -16.17 21.33 -6.52
C ARG A 221 -15.56 19.97 -6.82
N ILE A 222 -16.39 18.95 -7.01
CA ILE A 222 -15.95 17.59 -7.40
C ILE A 222 -15.37 17.60 -8.80
N TRP A 223 -15.97 18.39 -9.70
CA TRP A 223 -15.43 18.61 -11.04
C TRP A 223 -14.10 19.36 -11.00
N GLN A 224 -14.01 20.41 -10.18
CA GLN A 224 -12.79 21.20 -10.04
C GLN A 224 -11.65 20.43 -9.36
N SER A 225 -11.95 19.54 -8.41
CA SER A 225 -10.93 18.72 -7.74
C SER A 225 -10.46 17.55 -8.59
N ALA A 226 -11.31 17.06 -9.50
CA ALA A 226 -11.00 15.93 -10.36
C ALA A 226 -10.45 16.32 -11.74
N LEU A 227 -10.67 17.55 -12.23
CA LEU A 227 -10.30 18.00 -13.58
C LEU A 227 -9.53 19.34 -13.59
N PRO A 228 -8.58 19.54 -14.51
CA PRO A 228 -8.04 18.55 -15.45
C PRO A 228 -7.22 17.48 -14.73
N SER A 229 -7.24 16.25 -15.24
CA SER A 229 -6.51 15.13 -14.65
C SER A 229 -5.49 14.57 -15.63
N GLN A 230 -4.39 14.00 -15.10
CA GLN A 230 -3.54 13.14 -15.92
C GLN A 230 -4.14 11.74 -16.11
N SER A 231 -5.21 11.42 -15.37
CA SER A 231 -5.92 10.15 -15.46
C SER A 231 -6.95 10.13 -16.59
N LYS A 232 -6.75 9.23 -17.55
CA LYS A 232 -7.72 9.00 -18.62
C LYS A 232 -9.02 8.41 -18.07
N ALA A 233 -8.94 7.61 -17.01
CA ALA A 233 -10.12 6.98 -16.44
C ALA A 233 -11.03 7.95 -15.69
N VAL A 234 -10.44 8.91 -14.96
CA VAL A 234 -11.18 10.00 -14.32
C VAL A 234 -11.82 10.87 -15.41
N GLU A 235 -11.05 11.34 -16.39
CA GLU A 235 -11.61 12.15 -17.49
C GLU A 235 -12.74 11.43 -18.23
N TYR A 236 -12.60 10.13 -18.48
CA TYR A 236 -13.63 9.31 -19.13
C TYR A 236 -14.94 9.26 -18.33
N ALA A 237 -14.87 9.05 -17.01
CA ALA A 237 -16.05 9.01 -16.15
C ALA A 237 -16.82 10.33 -16.15
N PHE A 238 -16.10 11.46 -16.02
CA PHE A 238 -16.72 12.80 -16.06
C PHE A 238 -17.25 13.16 -17.45
N HIS A 239 -16.54 12.79 -18.53
CA HIS A 239 -17.03 12.98 -19.89
C HIS A 239 -18.32 12.19 -20.15
N LYS A 240 -18.41 10.97 -19.63
CA LYS A 240 -19.62 10.16 -19.72
C LYS A 240 -20.79 10.79 -18.94
N ALA A 241 -20.53 11.33 -17.75
CA ALA A 241 -21.53 12.11 -16.99
C ALA A 241 -22.03 13.33 -17.79
N LEU A 242 -21.13 14.11 -18.41
CA LEU A 242 -21.51 15.24 -19.28
C LEU A 242 -22.39 14.79 -20.46
N THR A 243 -22.05 13.66 -21.06
CA THR A 243 -22.79 13.10 -22.19
C THR A 243 -24.22 12.75 -21.77
N LEU A 244 -24.42 12.17 -20.57
CA LEU A 244 -25.74 11.90 -20.03
C LEU A 244 -26.57 13.18 -19.78
N ILE A 245 -25.94 14.26 -19.30
CA ILE A 245 -26.61 15.58 -19.19
C ILE A 245 -27.05 16.08 -20.57
N GLY A 246 -26.19 15.93 -21.58
CA GLY A 246 -26.48 16.34 -22.96
C GLY A 246 -27.69 15.61 -23.55
N TYR A 247 -27.81 14.31 -23.28
CA TYR A 247 -28.97 13.50 -23.72
C TYR A 247 -30.25 13.74 -22.90
N ALA A 248 -30.14 14.15 -21.63
CA ALA A 248 -31.31 14.44 -20.80
C ALA A 248 -32.01 15.77 -21.16
N ASN A 249 -31.35 16.64 -21.93
CA ASN A 249 -31.85 17.96 -22.32
C ASN A 249 -32.27 18.05 -23.81
N GLY A 250 -32.31 16.93 -24.54
CA GLY A 250 -32.74 16.84 -25.94
C GLY A 250 -34.00 16.00 -26.11
#